data_AF-A0A971V744-F1
#
_entry.id   AF-A0A971V744-F1
#
_cell.length_a   1.000
_cell.length_b   1.000
_cell.length_c   1.000
_cell.angle_alpha   90.00
_cell.angle_beta   90.00
_cell.angle_gamma   90.00
#
_symmetry.space_group_name_H-M   'P 1'
#
loop_
_entity.id
_entity.type
_entity.pdbx_description
1 polymer ?
#
loop_
_entity_poly.entity_id
_entity_poly.type
_entity_poly.pdbx_seq_one_letter_code
_entity_poly.pdbx_strand_id
1 'polypeptide(L)'
;MFEFKINLSYDDYILFNNYSFLNSPSGKRLLMINKMMIPIFCFLCVVVLIAFNLDVLLILIEAIVLTILSILWIFFDKKIFLRILDKNLRKTEKEGRLSFEGEAVLKFDDESIHVISPNSESKTKYSLVEKVAVSEKAIYLY
;
A
#
# COMPACT_ATOMS: atom_id res chain seq x y z
N MET A 1 21.54 12.63 -25.35
CA MET A 1 20.63 13.24 -24.36
C MET A 1 19.21 13.05 -24.84
N PHE A 2 18.39 12.32 -24.08
CA PHE A 2 16.97 12.13 -24.37
C PHE A 2 16.13 13.02 -23.46
N GLU A 3 15.06 13.61 -24.00
CA GLU A 3 14.16 14.48 -23.24
C GLU A 3 12.71 14.03 -23.47
N PHE A 4 11.95 13.91 -22.37
CA PHE A 4 10.56 13.52 -22.38
C PHE A 4 9.73 14.48 -21.54
N LYS A 5 8.68 15.02 -22.13
CA LYS A 5 7.66 15.76 -21.38
C LYS A 5 6.60 14.76 -20.95
N ILE A 6 6.40 14.65 -19.65
CA ILE A 6 5.42 13.75 -19.05
C ILE A 6 4.35 14.55 -18.33
N ASN A 7 3.14 14.02 -18.38
CA ASN A 7 2.04 14.45 -17.55
C ASN A 7 1.54 13.23 -16.79
N LEU A 8 1.83 13.20 -15.50
CA LEU A 8 1.43 12.17 -14.57
C LEU A 8 0.06 12.54 -14.01
N SER A 9 -0.87 11.58 -14.09
CA SER A 9 -2.17 11.73 -13.45
C SER A 9 -2.10 11.33 -11.98
N TYR A 10 -3.12 11.73 -11.25
CA TYR A 10 -3.30 11.29 -9.88
C TYR A 10 -3.49 9.76 -9.76
N ASP A 11 -4.13 9.12 -10.74
CA ASP A 11 -4.29 7.67 -10.74
C ASP A 11 -2.94 6.96 -10.96
N ASP A 12 -1.99 7.56 -11.69
CA ASP A 12 -0.62 7.05 -11.83
C ASP A 12 0.13 7.10 -10.49
N TYR A 13 -0.08 8.18 -9.72
CA TYR A 13 0.47 8.31 -8.39
C TYR A 13 -0.08 7.25 -7.42
N ILE A 14 -1.39 6.95 -7.47
CA ILE A 14 -1.96 5.84 -6.70
C ILE A 14 -1.36 4.50 -7.13
N LEU A 15 -1.22 4.26 -8.43
CA LEU A 15 -0.64 3.02 -8.94
C LEU A 15 0.79 2.81 -8.45
N PHE A 16 1.62 3.86 -8.49
CA PHE A 16 2.97 3.83 -7.94
C PHE A 16 2.98 3.51 -6.43
N ASN A 17 2.14 4.17 -5.64
CA ASN A 17 2.06 3.94 -4.20
C ASN A 17 1.60 2.51 -3.87
N ASN A 18 0.58 2.01 -4.56
CA ASN A 18 0.09 0.65 -4.39
C ASN A 18 1.16 -0.38 -4.77
N TYR A 19 1.86 -0.19 -5.88
CA TYR A 19 2.94 -1.08 -6.30
C TYR A 19 4.09 -1.06 -5.29
N SER A 20 4.54 0.13 -4.88
CA SER A 20 5.63 0.31 -3.91
C SER A 20 5.26 -0.33 -2.57
N PHE A 21 4.04 -0.12 -2.10
CA PHE A 21 3.54 -0.70 -0.86
C PHE A 21 3.55 -2.24 -0.93
N LEU A 22 2.98 -2.84 -1.97
CA LEU A 22 2.90 -4.29 -2.11
C LEU A 22 4.26 -4.98 -2.28
N ASN A 23 5.26 -4.27 -2.80
CA ASN A 23 6.58 -4.82 -3.07
C ASN A 23 7.64 -4.47 -2.02
N SER A 24 7.38 -3.48 -1.16
CA SER A 24 8.28 -3.12 -0.07
C SER A 24 8.24 -4.12 1.09
N PRO A 25 9.37 -4.34 1.81
CA PRO A 25 9.40 -5.19 3.00
C PRO A 25 8.45 -4.68 4.10
N SER A 26 8.40 -3.36 4.30
CA SER A 26 7.54 -2.71 5.28
C SER A 26 6.05 -2.88 4.96
N GLY A 27 5.65 -2.69 3.70
CA GLY A 27 4.26 -2.87 3.29
C GLY A 27 3.80 -4.33 3.37
N LYS A 28 4.64 -5.29 2.97
CA LYS A 28 4.37 -6.73 3.15
C LYS A 28 4.20 -7.09 4.63
N ARG A 29 5.08 -6.57 5.50
CA ARG A 29 4.99 -6.76 6.95
C ARG A 29 3.70 -6.16 7.51
N LEU A 30 3.34 -4.95 7.10
CA LEU A 30 2.12 -4.29 7.56
C LEU A 30 0.85 -5.05 7.14
N LEU A 31 0.80 -5.54 5.90
CA LEU A 31 -0.30 -6.40 5.45
C LEU A 31 -0.40 -7.67 6.27
N MET A 32 0.73 -8.33 6.56
CA MET A 32 0.73 -9.54 7.40
C MET A 32 0.24 -9.25 8.82
N ILE A 33 0.63 -8.13 9.43
CA ILE A 33 0.13 -7.72 10.75
C ILE A 33 -1.39 -7.51 10.69
N ASN A 34 -1.86 -6.72 9.72
CA ASN A 34 -3.29 -6.44 9.53
C ASN A 34 -4.12 -7.72 9.29
N LYS A 35 -3.55 -8.69 8.57
CA LYS A 35 -4.15 -9.99 8.31
C LYS A 35 -4.42 -10.78 9.58
N MET A 36 -3.50 -10.71 10.54
CA MET A 36 -3.55 -11.47 11.79
C MET A 36 -4.33 -10.77 12.90
N MET A 37 -4.58 -9.46 12.80
CA MET A 37 -5.28 -8.72 13.86
C MET A 37 -6.66 -9.29 14.19
N ILE A 38 -7.52 -9.54 13.19
CA ILE A 38 -8.87 -10.05 13.42
C ILE A 38 -8.89 -11.49 13.91
N PRO A 39 -8.12 -12.44 13.33
CA PRO A 39 -8.01 -13.80 13.89
C PRO A 39 -7.52 -13.82 15.34
N ILE A 40 -6.52 -13.00 15.70
CA ILE A 40 -6.02 -12.90 17.07
C ILE A 40 -7.12 -12.36 18.00
N PHE A 41 -7.83 -11.31 17.58
CA PHE A 41 -8.94 -10.76 18.36
C PHE A 41 -10.06 -11.79 18.58
N CYS A 42 -10.47 -12.50 17.52
CA CYS A 42 -11.48 -13.56 17.60
C CYS A 42 -11.05 -14.68 18.55
N PHE A 43 -9.79 -15.11 18.48
CA PHE A 43 -9.25 -16.10 19.41
C PHE A 43 -9.31 -15.63 20.86
N LEU A 44 -8.92 -14.38 21.14
CA LEU A 44 -9.01 -13.79 22.47
C LEU A 44 -10.45 -13.75 22.99
N CYS A 45 -11.43 -13.44 22.14
CA CYS A 45 -12.84 -13.51 22.52
C CYS A 45 -13.24 -14.91 23.01
N VAL A 46 -12.84 -15.97 22.31
CA VAL A 46 -13.14 -17.36 22.73
C VAL A 46 -12.47 -17.68 24.07
N VAL A 47 -11.21 -17.28 24.27
CA VAL A 47 -10.50 -17.47 25.55
C VAL A 47 -11.24 -16.79 26.70
N VAL A 48 -11.76 -15.58 26.47
CA VAL A 48 -12.57 -14.85 27.46
C VAL A 48 -13.86 -15.63 27.76
N LEU A 49 -14.60 -16.10 26.75
CA LEU A 49 -15.84 -16.87 26.97
C LEU A 49 -15.61 -18.12 27.83
N ILE A 50 -14.49 -18.82 27.61
CA ILE A 50 -14.07 -19.97 28.42
C ILE A 50 -13.76 -19.55 29.86
N ALA A 51 -13.03 -18.44 30.05
CA ALA A 51 -12.66 -17.95 31.38
C ALA A 51 -13.88 -17.57 32.24
N PHE A 52 -14.99 -17.15 31.61
CA PHE A 52 -16.25 -16.86 32.29
C PHE A 52 -17.12 -18.11 32.58
N ASN A 53 -16.64 -19.32 32.25
CA ASN A 53 -17.36 -20.59 32.44
C ASN A 53 -18.78 -20.56 31.84
N LEU A 54 -18.93 -19.97 30.65
CA LEU A 54 -20.19 -19.97 29.91
C LEU A 54 -20.57 -21.39 29.48
N ASP A 55 -21.83 -21.57 29.10
CA ASP A 55 -22.33 -22.83 28.57
C ASP A 55 -21.47 -23.29 27.37
N VAL A 56 -21.05 -24.56 27.41
CA VAL A 56 -20.21 -25.20 26.40
C VAL A 56 -20.86 -25.11 25.01
N LEU A 57 -22.19 -25.25 24.93
CA LEU A 57 -22.90 -25.13 23.65
C LEU A 57 -22.77 -23.71 23.08
N LEU A 58 -22.91 -22.69 23.94
CA LEU A 58 -22.78 -21.29 23.54
C LEU A 58 -21.35 -20.99 23.06
N ILE A 59 -20.34 -21.46 23.82
CA ILE A 59 -18.93 -21.30 23.45
C ILE A 59 -18.64 -21.93 22.07
N LEU A 60 -19.18 -23.11 21.80
CA LEU A 60 -18.99 -23.81 20.52
C LEU A 60 -19.59 -23.03 19.35
N ILE A 61 -20.83 -22.54 19.51
CA ILE A 61 -21.51 -21.75 18.48
C ILE A 61 -20.72 -20.46 18.19
N GLU A 62 -20.33 -19.72 19.22
CA GLU A 62 -19.55 -18.48 19.07
C GLU A 62 -18.18 -18.74 18.44
N ALA A 63 -17.49 -19.81 18.83
CA ALA A 63 -16.21 -20.19 18.25
C ALA A 63 -16.32 -20.47 16.74
N ILE A 64 -17.40 -21.13 16.30
CA ILE A 64 -17.66 -21.39 14.87
C ILE A 64 -17.87 -20.05 14.13
N VAL A 65 -18.72 -19.18 14.66
CA VAL A 65 -19.02 -17.87 14.05
C VAL A 65 -17.76 -17.02 13.92
N LEU A 66 -16.97 -16.91 15.00
CA LEU A 66 -15.71 -16.15 15.02
C LEU A 66 -14.63 -16.74 14.11
N THR A 67 -14.61 -18.07 13.95
CA THR A 67 -13.73 -18.74 12.98
C THR A 67 -14.10 -18.38 11.55
N ILE A 68 -15.40 -18.41 11.20
CA ILE A 68 -15.88 -18.00 9.88
C ILE A 68 -15.52 -16.54 9.61
N LEU A 69 -15.72 -15.64 10.59
CA LEU A 69 -15.35 -14.23 10.47
C LEU A 69 -13.85 -14.05 10.23
N SER A 70 -13.01 -14.79 10.94
CA SER A 70 -11.54 -14.77 10.79
C SER A 70 -11.12 -15.21 9.39
N ILE A 71 -11.73 -16.28 8.87
CA ILE A 71 -11.48 -16.78 7.52
C ILE A 71 -11.88 -15.73 6.48
N LEU A 72 -13.07 -15.15 6.60
CA LEU A 72 -13.53 -14.09 5.69
C LEU A 72 -12.54 -12.91 5.70
N TRP A 73 -12.07 -12.47 6.88
CA TRP A 73 -11.08 -11.40 6.96
C TRP A 73 -9.80 -11.73 6.19
N ILE A 74 -9.22 -12.92 6.38
CA ILE A 74 -8.00 -13.38 5.71
C ILE A 74 -8.08 -13.32 4.17
N PHE A 75 -9.28 -13.49 3.60
CA PHE A 75 -9.49 -13.42 2.16
C PHE A 75 -9.70 -11.99 1.65
N PHE A 76 -10.33 -11.12 2.44
CA PHE A 76 -10.69 -9.76 2.00
C PHE A 76 -9.75 -8.66 2.51
N ASP A 77 -8.85 -8.96 3.46
CA ASP A 77 -7.97 -8.00 4.14
C ASP A 77 -7.21 -7.09 3.18
N LYS A 78 -6.50 -7.68 2.21
CA LYS A 78 -5.66 -6.96 1.25
C LYS A 78 -6.48 -5.98 0.44
N LYS A 79 -7.65 -6.42 -0.04
CA LYS A 79 -8.55 -5.60 -0.86
C LYS A 79 -9.14 -4.44 -0.06
N ILE A 80 -9.52 -4.69 1.19
CA ILE A 80 -10.03 -3.66 2.10
C ILE A 80 -8.91 -2.65 2.41
N PHE A 81 -7.71 -3.13 2.72
CA PHE A 81 -6.58 -2.29 3.08
C PHE A 81 -6.16 -1.36 1.94
N LEU A 82 -6.00 -1.88 0.72
CA LEU A 82 -5.65 -1.06 -0.44
C LEU A 82 -6.72 0.01 -0.74
N ARG A 83 -8.01 -0.32 -0.59
CA ARG A 83 -9.09 0.68 -0.72
C ARG A 83 -8.99 1.79 0.32
N ILE A 84 -8.57 1.47 1.55
CA ILE A 84 -8.38 2.47 2.61
C ILE A 84 -7.19 3.37 2.25
N LEU A 85 -6.08 2.79 1.78
CA LEU A 85 -4.91 3.53 1.30
C LEU A 85 -5.31 4.50 0.18
N ASP A 86 -6.01 4.01 -0.86
CA ASP A 86 -6.47 4.82 -1.99
C ASP A 86 -7.37 5.96 -1.53
N LYS A 87 -8.31 5.70 -0.60
CA LYS A 87 -9.19 6.73 -0.04
C LYS A 87 -8.41 7.81 0.73
N ASN A 88 -7.40 7.40 1.49
CA ASN A 88 -6.57 8.34 2.25
C ASN A 88 -5.73 9.20 1.31
N LEU A 89 -5.11 8.61 0.29
CA LEU A 89 -4.40 9.36 -0.73
C LEU A 89 -5.34 10.36 -1.42
N ARG A 90 -6.57 9.96 -1.75
CA ARG A 90 -7.56 10.84 -2.42
C ARG A 90 -8.00 11.98 -1.53
N LYS A 91 -8.05 11.73 -0.22
CA LYS A 91 -8.32 12.78 0.76
C LYS A 91 -7.15 13.76 0.84
N THR A 92 -5.91 13.27 0.92
CA THR A 92 -4.70 14.11 0.97
C THR A 92 -4.54 14.96 -0.29
N GLU A 93 -4.90 14.42 -1.46
CA GLU A 93 -4.98 15.15 -2.73
C GLU A 93 -5.94 16.34 -2.64
N LYS A 94 -7.17 16.10 -2.19
CA LYS A 94 -8.19 17.15 -2.03
C LYS A 94 -7.79 18.24 -1.03
N GLU A 95 -6.96 17.89 -0.05
CA GLU A 95 -6.39 18.84 0.91
C GLU A 95 -5.18 19.63 0.33
N GLY A 96 -4.74 19.33 -0.89
CA GLY A 96 -3.59 19.99 -1.53
C GLY A 96 -2.25 19.67 -0.87
N ARG A 97 -2.17 18.55 -0.13
CA ARG A 97 -1.00 18.18 0.68
C ARG A 97 -0.10 17.15 0.01
N LEU A 98 -0.44 16.71 -1.20
CA LEU A 98 0.42 15.80 -1.95
C LEU A 98 1.58 16.56 -2.57
N SER A 99 2.78 16.04 -2.36
CA SER A 99 4.04 16.59 -2.88
C SER A 99 4.28 16.26 -4.35
N PHE A 100 3.24 15.88 -5.09
CA PHE A 100 3.34 15.38 -6.46
C PHE A 100 2.97 16.48 -7.46
N GLU A 101 3.82 16.66 -8.47
CA GLU A 101 3.58 17.57 -9.59
C GLU A 101 3.28 16.74 -10.84
N GLY A 102 2.13 17.00 -11.47
CA GLY A 102 1.70 16.24 -12.64
C GLY A 102 2.59 16.47 -13.86
N GLU A 103 3.01 17.71 -14.09
CA GLU A 103 3.87 18.05 -15.22
C GLU A 103 5.34 17.94 -14.84
N ALA A 104 6.11 17.20 -15.63
CA ALA A 104 7.55 17.13 -15.47
C ALA A 104 8.26 16.93 -16.83
N VAL A 105 9.48 17.41 -16.91
CA VAL A 105 10.41 17.14 -18.01
C VAL A 105 11.51 16.23 -17.48
N LEU A 106 11.58 15.02 -18.04
CA LEU A 106 12.63 14.06 -17.76
C LEU A 106 13.74 14.20 -18.79
N LYS A 107 14.97 14.44 -18.36
CA LYS A 107 16.16 14.41 -19.22
C LYS A 107 17.09 13.28 -18.77
N PHE A 108 17.47 12.46 -19.73
CA PHE A 108 18.43 11.38 -19.55
C PHE A 108 19.74 11.78 -20.24
N ASP A 109 20.79 11.96 -19.44
CA ASP A 109 22.16 12.07 -19.93
C ASP A 109 22.90 10.75 -19.71
N ASP A 110 24.22 10.75 -19.92
CA ASP A 110 25.03 9.54 -19.86
C ASP A 110 25.27 9.04 -18.42
N GLU A 111 25.07 9.89 -17.40
CA GLU A 111 25.40 9.58 -16.00
C GLU A 111 24.21 9.73 -15.03
N SER A 112 23.13 10.39 -15.42
CA SER A 112 22.07 10.85 -14.54
C SER A 112 20.73 11.12 -15.23
N ILE A 113 19.70 11.12 -14.38
CA ILE A 113 18.32 11.51 -14.69
C ILE A 113 18.09 12.88 -14.08
N HIS A 114 17.58 13.81 -14.88
CA HIS A 114 17.13 15.12 -14.41
C HIS A 114 15.62 15.17 -14.51
N VAL A 115 14.97 15.55 -13.41
CA VAL A 115 13.52 15.73 -13.34
C VAL A 115 13.28 17.21 -13.06
N ILE A 116 12.66 17.89 -14.02
CA ILE A 116 12.31 19.31 -13.92
C ILE A 116 10.80 19.42 -13.87
N SER A 117 10.26 19.83 -12.73
CA SER A 117 8.84 20.09 -12.51
C SER A 117 8.63 21.60 -12.22
N PRO A 118 7.41 22.14 -12.34
CA PRO A 118 7.15 23.57 -12.16
C PRO A 118 7.77 24.22 -10.93
N ASN A 119 7.82 23.52 -9.79
CA ASN A 119 8.36 24.08 -8.54
C ASN A 119 9.62 23.36 -8.04
N SER A 120 10.14 22.37 -8.75
CA SER A 120 11.32 21.62 -8.30
C SER A 120 12.17 21.11 -9.46
N GLU A 121 13.48 21.08 -9.25
CA GLU A 121 14.44 20.46 -10.15
C GLU A 121 15.31 19.51 -9.35
N SER A 122 15.46 18.27 -9.84
CA SER A 122 16.28 17.25 -9.19
C SER A 122 17.16 16.53 -10.22
N LYS A 123 18.38 16.19 -9.80
CA LYS A 123 19.35 15.44 -10.61
C LYS A 123 19.82 14.22 -9.82
N THR A 124 19.55 13.04 -10.35
CA THR A 124 19.88 11.75 -9.71
C THR A 124 20.83 10.96 -10.60
N LYS A 125 22.01 10.62 -10.10
CA LYS A 125 22.97 9.77 -10.83
C LYS A 125 22.43 8.35 -10.97
N TYR A 126 22.70 7.68 -12.10
CA TYR A 126 22.31 6.29 -12.29
C TYR A 126 22.92 5.34 -11.25
N SER A 127 24.10 5.67 -10.73
CA SER A 127 24.75 4.92 -9.64
C SER A 127 23.95 4.89 -8.33
N LEU A 128 22.98 5.80 -8.17
CA LEU A 128 22.10 5.86 -6.99
C LEU A 128 20.77 5.13 -7.21
N VAL A 129 20.47 4.66 -8.43
CA VAL A 129 19.28 3.85 -8.68
C VAL A 129 19.52 2.47 -8.07
N GLU A 130 18.80 2.17 -7.00
CA GLU A 130 18.87 0.91 -6.28
C GLU A 130 18.16 -0.20 -7.05
N LYS A 131 17.04 0.13 -7.70
CA LYS A 131 16.20 -0.88 -8.35
C LYS A 131 15.36 -0.31 -9.49
N VAL A 132 15.36 -1.04 -10.61
CA VAL A 132 14.38 -0.85 -11.70
C VAL A 132 13.30 -1.92 -11.57
N ALA A 133 12.06 -1.50 -11.37
CA ALA A 133 10.92 -2.40 -11.29
C ALA A 133 9.98 -2.17 -12.48
N VAL A 134 9.67 -3.25 -13.20
CA VAL A 134 8.80 -3.20 -14.38
C VAL A 134 7.45 -3.79 -14.01
N SER A 135 6.39 -3.06 -14.31
CA SER A 135 5.00 -3.53 -14.25
C SER A 135 4.38 -3.50 -15.64
N GLU A 136 3.18 -4.03 -15.80
CA GLU A 136 2.45 -3.99 -17.08
C GLU A 136 2.18 -2.57 -17.58
N LYS A 137 2.10 -1.59 -16.68
CA LYS A 137 1.69 -0.22 -17.00
C LYS A 137 2.80 0.82 -16.87
N ALA A 138 3.86 0.53 -16.12
CA ALA A 138 4.87 1.52 -15.76
C ALA A 138 6.21 0.87 -15.40
N ILE A 139 7.26 1.67 -15.57
CA ILE A 139 8.61 1.39 -15.08
C ILE A 139 8.84 2.30 -13.87
N TYR A 140 9.25 1.71 -12.76
CA TYR A 140 9.56 2.42 -11.52
C TYR A 140 11.06 2.37 -11.27
N LEU A 141 11.63 3.52 -10.94
CA LEU A 141 13.02 3.67 -10.55
C LEU A 141 13.02 4.01 -9.06
N TYR A 142 13.69 3.17 -8.26
CA TYR A 142 13.95 3.36 -6.84
C TYR A 142 15.41 3.67 -6.64
#